data_AF-A0AA96WTV1-F1
#
_entry.id   AF-A0AA96WTV1-F1
#
_cell.length_a   1.000
_cell.length_b   1.000
_cell.length_c   1.000
_cell.angle_alpha   90.00
_cell.angle_beta   90.00
_cell.angle_gamma   90.00
#
_symmetry.space_group_name_H-M   'P 1'
#
loop_
_entity.id
_entity.type
_entity.pdbx_description
1 polymer ?
#
loop_
_entity_poly.entity_id
_entity_poly.type
_entity_poly.pdbx_seq_one_letter_code
_entity_poly.pdbx_strand_id
1 'polypeptide(L)'
;MIFRISDDRFRELLQIEEEVNCDIGAGYDGAYLREFLADPKSFQQIRQLQAIVVAEFQALLETLDLGIGQHAAFVCGRDLVLERFRNPSVEIQEQLWEAASLDKPQLQAGQDEIKLMLHQLLTQQDWEKIAAAAATTVRNQVLEYPRQMMNAS
;
A
#
# COMPACT_ATOMS: atom_id res chain seq x y z
N MET A 1 18.95 4.26 26.78
CA MET A 1 19.36 3.03 26.07
C MET A 1 18.92 3.20 24.62
N ILE A 2 19.85 3.38 23.69
CA ILE A 2 19.53 3.57 22.26
C ILE A 2 19.35 2.18 21.67
N PHE A 3 18.11 1.80 21.35
CA PHE A 3 17.83 0.53 20.68
C PHE A 3 18.18 0.69 19.20
N ARG A 4 19.33 0.12 18.80
CA ARG A 4 19.68 -0.06 17.39
C ARG A 4 18.89 -1.25 16.85
N ILE A 5 18.02 -1.01 15.88
CA ILE A 5 17.59 -2.06 14.94
C ILE A 5 18.89 -2.64 14.34
N SER A 6 19.02 -3.96 14.32
CA SER A 6 20.18 -4.59 13.67
C SER A 6 20.16 -4.28 12.18
N ASP A 7 21.29 -3.85 11.62
CA ASP A 7 21.41 -3.41 10.22
C ASP A 7 20.80 -4.39 9.19
N ASP A 8 20.82 -5.69 9.48
CA ASP A 8 20.23 -6.73 8.62
C ASP A 8 18.69 -6.62 8.49
N ARG A 9 17.99 -6.18 9.53
CA ARG A 9 16.52 -6.05 9.51
C ARG A 9 16.03 -4.74 8.93
N PHE A 10 16.85 -3.69 9.05
CA PHE A 10 16.61 -2.44 8.33
C PHE A 10 16.76 -2.65 6.82
N ARG A 11 17.71 -3.50 6.41
CA ARG A 11 17.87 -3.92 5.01
C ARG A 11 16.69 -4.73 4.47
N GLU A 12 16.08 -5.60 5.26
CA GLU A 12 14.86 -6.32 4.83
C GLU A 12 13.69 -5.36 4.55
N LEU A 13 13.49 -4.34 5.39
CA LEU A 13 12.45 -3.33 5.17
C LEU A 13 12.73 -2.49 3.92
N LEU A 14 13.99 -2.09 3.71
CA LEU A 14 14.42 -1.40 2.49
C LEU A 14 14.28 -2.28 1.25
N GLN A 15 14.59 -3.58 1.34
CA GLN A 15 14.37 -4.52 0.24
C GLN A 15 12.90 -4.66 -0.10
N ILE A 16 12.02 -4.69 0.90
CA ILE A 16 10.58 -4.73 0.67
C ILE A 16 10.12 -3.41 0.01
N GLU A 17 10.60 -2.25 0.48
CA GLU A 17 10.32 -0.94 -0.13
C GLU A 17 10.84 -0.84 -1.59
N GLU A 18 12.02 -1.41 -1.87
CA GLU A 18 12.55 -1.57 -3.23
C GLU A 18 11.72 -2.56 -4.08
N GLU A 19 11.27 -3.68 -3.51
CA GLU A 19 10.45 -4.69 -4.17
C GLU A 19 9.07 -4.15 -4.57
N VAL A 20 8.44 -3.34 -3.72
CA VAL A 20 7.18 -2.64 -4.05
C VAL A 20 7.38 -1.26 -4.68
N ASN A 21 8.63 -0.85 -4.94
CA ASN A 21 9.00 0.46 -5.47
C ASN A 21 8.23 1.62 -4.79
N CYS A 22 8.09 1.55 -3.46
CA CYS A 22 7.26 2.46 -2.67
C CYS A 22 7.99 2.90 -1.40
N ASP A 23 7.98 4.21 -1.16
CA ASP A 23 8.51 4.81 0.06
C ASP A 23 7.48 4.75 1.19
N ILE A 24 7.31 3.56 1.77
CA ILE A 24 6.41 3.32 2.90
C ILE A 24 6.94 4.09 4.15
N GLY A 25 8.23 4.46 4.17
CA GLY A 25 8.95 5.18 5.23
C GLY A 25 8.73 6.68 5.31
N ALA A 26 8.74 7.41 4.19
CA ALA A 26 8.95 8.86 4.20
C ALA A 26 7.75 9.74 4.60
N GLY A 27 6.57 9.18 4.89
CA GLY A 27 5.34 9.94 5.20
C GLY A 27 4.89 9.93 6.67
N TYR A 28 5.75 9.54 7.61
CA TYR A 28 5.38 9.26 9.00
C TYR A 28 5.61 10.45 9.94
N ASP A 29 4.52 11.02 10.45
CA ASP A 29 4.53 12.11 11.44
C ASP A 29 5.07 11.62 12.80
N GLY A 30 5.76 12.49 13.54
CA GLY A 30 6.52 12.19 14.76
C GLY A 30 5.71 11.65 15.94
N ALA A 31 4.39 11.55 15.82
CA ALA A 31 3.50 10.90 16.76
C ALA A 31 3.78 9.39 16.92
N TYR A 32 4.11 8.70 15.83
CA TYR A 32 4.38 7.25 15.83
C TYR A 32 5.76 6.88 16.34
N LEU A 33 6.70 7.83 16.44
CA LEU A 33 7.98 7.60 17.11
C LEU A 33 7.75 7.17 18.56
N ARG A 34 6.66 7.62 19.18
CA ARG A 34 6.26 7.26 20.54
C ARG A 34 5.74 5.82 20.64
N GLU A 35 4.97 5.36 19.67
CA GLU A 35 4.47 3.98 19.58
C GLU A 35 5.58 3.00 19.17
N PHE A 36 6.47 3.41 18.25
CA PHE A 36 7.69 2.68 17.90
C PHE A 36 8.62 2.51 19.10
N LEU A 37 8.76 3.55 19.94
CA LEU A 37 9.51 3.45 21.20
C LEU A 37 8.79 2.61 22.27
N ALA A 38 7.47 2.41 22.14
CA ALA A 38 6.67 1.62 23.08
C ALA A 38 6.72 0.11 22.77
N ASP A 39 6.66 -0.29 21.49
CA ASP A 39 6.91 -1.67 21.05
C ASP A 39 7.51 -1.71 19.63
N PRO A 40 8.85 -1.79 19.51
CA PRO A 40 9.53 -1.85 18.21
C PRO A 40 9.17 -3.09 17.37
N LYS A 41 8.77 -4.19 18.01
CA LYS A 41 8.42 -5.44 17.29
C LYS A 41 7.05 -5.33 16.65
N SER A 42 6.06 -4.84 17.37
CA SER A 42 4.71 -4.63 16.84
C SER A 42 4.71 -3.63 15.69
N PHE A 43 5.52 -2.57 15.79
CA PHE A 43 5.67 -1.60 14.70
C PHE A 43 6.26 -2.24 13.44
N GLN A 44 7.31 -3.07 13.59
CA GLN A 44 7.91 -3.79 12.47
C GLN A 44 6.91 -4.74 11.79
N GLN A 45 6.13 -5.48 12.59
CA GLN A 45 5.12 -6.41 12.11
C GLN A 45 4.03 -5.70 11.29
N ILE A 46 3.55 -4.55 11.76
CA ILE A 46 2.56 -3.73 11.04
C ILE A 46 3.14 -3.23 9.72
N ARG A 47 4.41 -2.82 9.68
CA ARG A 47 5.08 -2.37 8.44
C ARG A 47 5.22 -3.49 7.41
N GLN A 48 5.56 -4.69 7.85
CA GLN A 48 5.63 -5.85 6.98
C GLN A 48 4.25 -6.20 6.41
N LEU A 49 3.21 -6.17 7.25
CA LEU A 49 1.84 -6.40 6.82
C LEU A 49 1.37 -5.34 5.80
N GLN A 50 1.63 -4.05 6.06
CA GLN A 50 1.33 -2.97 5.12
C GLN A 50 1.97 -3.20 3.76
N ALA A 51 3.24 -3.58 3.72
CA ALA A 51 3.94 -3.80 2.47
C ALA A 51 3.41 -5.01 1.69
N ILE A 52 3.12 -6.11 2.39
CA ILE A 52 2.50 -7.30 1.79
C ILE A 52 1.13 -6.95 1.21
N VAL A 53 0.32 -6.19 1.95
CA VAL A 53 -1.02 -5.81 1.52
C VAL A 53 -0.97 -4.84 0.32
N VAL A 54 -0.01 -3.92 0.29
CA VAL A 54 0.23 -3.05 -0.88
C VAL A 54 0.70 -3.85 -2.09
N ALA A 55 1.57 -4.85 -1.91
CA ALA A 55 2.02 -5.73 -2.98
C ALA A 55 0.86 -6.56 -3.56
N GLU A 56 0.03 -7.15 -2.71
CA GLU A 56 -1.18 -7.89 -3.14
C GLU A 56 -2.20 -6.96 -3.80
N PHE A 57 -2.32 -5.72 -3.34
CA PHE A 57 -3.15 -4.72 -4.01
C PHE A 57 -2.63 -4.40 -5.42
N GLN A 58 -1.32 -4.24 -5.58
CA GLN A 58 -0.70 -4.06 -6.90
C GLN A 58 -0.98 -5.26 -7.81
N ALA A 59 -0.77 -6.48 -7.31
CA ALA A 59 -1.03 -7.71 -8.06
C ALA A 59 -2.51 -7.81 -8.47
N LEU A 60 -3.44 -7.41 -7.60
CA LEU A 60 -4.86 -7.36 -7.91
C LEU A 60 -5.14 -6.35 -9.02
N LEU A 61 -4.58 -5.14 -8.94
CA LEU A 61 -4.73 -4.17 -10.02
C LEU A 61 -4.14 -4.66 -11.33
N GLU A 62 -3.06 -5.43 -11.33
CA GLU A 62 -2.46 -6.01 -12.55
C GLU A 62 -3.39 -7.04 -13.22
N THR A 63 -4.36 -7.60 -12.49
CA THR A 63 -5.42 -8.44 -13.09
C THR A 63 -6.51 -7.62 -13.78
N LEU A 64 -6.63 -6.33 -13.45
CA LEU A 64 -7.57 -5.41 -14.07
C LEU A 64 -6.85 -4.75 -15.26
N ASP A 65 -7.30 -4.98 -16.48
CA ASP A 65 -6.69 -4.39 -17.68
C ASP A 65 -6.97 -2.88 -17.75
N LEU A 66 -6.24 -2.07 -16.97
CA LEU A 66 -6.42 -0.62 -16.85
C LEU A 66 -5.51 0.16 -17.81
N GLY A 67 -4.60 -0.51 -18.51
CA GLY A 67 -3.65 0.11 -19.45
C GLY A 67 -2.90 1.31 -18.85
N ILE A 68 -2.96 2.46 -19.52
CA ILE A 68 -2.29 3.70 -19.05
C ILE A 68 -2.85 4.23 -17.72
N GLY A 69 -4.04 3.80 -17.30
CA GLY A 69 -4.63 4.14 -16.00
C GLY A 69 -4.02 3.38 -14.82
N GLN A 70 -3.23 2.32 -15.07
CA GLN A 70 -2.70 1.41 -14.05
C GLN A 70 -1.96 2.14 -12.93
N HIS A 71 -1.00 2.99 -13.29
CA HIS A 71 -0.16 3.67 -12.31
C HIS A 71 -0.98 4.65 -11.43
N ALA A 72 -1.92 5.39 -12.04
CA ALA A 72 -2.77 6.31 -11.30
C ALA A 72 -3.73 5.58 -10.35
N ALA A 73 -4.26 4.43 -10.77
CA ALA A 73 -5.06 3.55 -9.93
C ALA A 73 -4.25 3.06 -8.72
N PHE A 74 -3.01 2.59 -8.98
CA PHE A 74 -2.12 2.10 -7.95
C PHE A 74 -1.76 3.16 -6.92
N VAL A 75 -1.32 4.35 -7.35
CA VAL A 75 -0.96 5.44 -6.45
C VAL A 75 -2.16 5.84 -5.57
N CYS A 76 -3.33 6.04 -6.19
CA CYS A 76 -4.54 6.39 -5.45
C CYS A 76 -4.94 5.31 -4.44
N GLY A 77 -4.93 4.04 -4.86
CA GLY A 77 -5.31 2.94 -4.00
C GLY A 77 -4.32 2.66 -2.89
N ARG A 78 -3.02 2.76 -3.14
CA ARG A 78 -1.97 2.67 -2.12
C ARG A 78 -2.19 3.70 -1.01
N ASP A 79 -2.44 4.95 -1.37
CA ASP A 79 -2.63 6.01 -0.38
C ASP A 79 -3.88 5.76 0.47
N LEU A 80 -4.96 5.26 -0.14
CA LEU A 80 -6.17 4.85 0.57
C LEU A 80 -5.91 3.64 1.49
N VAL A 81 -5.21 2.61 1.02
CA VAL A 81 -4.82 1.45 1.86
C VAL A 81 -4.04 1.93 3.08
N LEU A 82 -3.00 2.74 2.88
CA LEU A 82 -2.17 3.25 3.98
C LEU A 82 -2.95 4.16 4.93
N GLU A 83 -3.88 4.98 4.44
CA GLU A 83 -4.79 5.78 5.26
C GLU A 83 -5.68 4.89 6.14
N ARG A 84 -6.25 3.83 5.57
CA ARG A 84 -7.09 2.86 6.30
C ARG A 84 -6.29 2.07 7.33
N PHE A 85 -5.03 1.78 7.06
CA PHE A 85 -4.11 1.18 8.03
C PHE A 85 -3.77 2.11 9.21
N ARG A 86 -3.79 3.43 9.01
CA ARG A 86 -3.53 4.40 10.10
C ARG A 86 -4.71 4.54 11.06
N ASN A 87 -5.93 4.28 10.60
CA ASN A 87 -7.14 4.34 11.42
C ASN A 87 -8.14 3.22 11.04
N PRO A 88 -7.79 1.95 11.31
CA PRO A 88 -8.66 0.83 10.98
C PRO A 88 -9.94 0.87 11.84
N SER A 89 -11.03 0.31 11.32
CA SER A 89 -12.20 0.05 12.16
C SER A 89 -11.86 -1.01 13.22
N VAL A 90 -12.60 -1.03 14.34
CA VAL A 90 -12.35 -1.97 15.44
C VAL A 90 -12.36 -3.43 14.95
N GLU A 91 -13.28 -3.79 14.06
CA GLU A 91 -13.39 -5.14 13.48
C GLU A 91 -12.16 -5.51 12.63
N ILE A 92 -11.61 -4.55 11.88
CA ILE A 92 -10.43 -4.76 11.04
C ILE A 92 -9.16 -4.73 11.89
N GLN A 93 -9.16 -3.97 12.98
CA GLN A 93 -8.00 -3.84 13.87
C GLN A 93 -7.60 -5.18 14.48
N GLU A 94 -8.57 -5.99 14.92
CA GLU A 94 -8.30 -7.34 15.46
C GLU A 94 -7.69 -8.26 14.40
N GLN A 95 -8.28 -8.29 13.19
CA GLN A 95 -7.75 -9.08 12.08
C GLN A 95 -6.34 -8.64 11.65
N LEU A 96 -6.08 -7.33 11.63
CA LEU A 96 -4.76 -6.79 11.35
C LEU A 96 -3.73 -7.20 12.42
N TRP A 97 -4.14 -7.27 13.69
CA TRP A 97 -3.27 -7.68 14.79
C TRP A 97 -2.93 -9.17 14.73
N GLU A 98 -3.93 -10.00 14.40
CA GLU A 98 -3.73 -11.43 14.17
C GLU A 98 -2.79 -11.67 12.98
N ALA A 99 -3.03 -11.00 11.84
CA ALA A 99 -2.17 -11.11 10.66
C ALA A 99 -0.75 -10.59 10.92
N ALA A 100 -0.59 -9.47 11.64
CA ALA A 100 0.72 -8.94 12.00
C ALA A 100 1.53 -9.88 12.91
N SER A 101 0.86 -10.79 13.62
CA SER A 101 1.51 -11.78 14.49
C SER A 101 2.06 -12.99 13.73
N LEU A 102 1.71 -13.15 12.45
CA LEU A 102 2.18 -14.23 11.59
C LEU A 102 3.57 -13.92 10.99
N ASP A 103 4.38 -14.96 10.80
CA ASP A 103 5.66 -14.83 10.11
C ASP A 103 5.46 -14.68 8.57
N LYS A 104 6.42 -14.05 7.87
CA LYS A 104 6.35 -13.79 6.41
C LYS A 104 5.89 -15.00 5.56
N PRO A 105 6.36 -16.25 5.79
CA PRO A 105 5.90 -17.41 5.01
C PRO A 105 4.44 -17.78 5.25
N GLN A 106 3.91 -17.51 6.45
CA GLN A 106 2.52 -17.76 6.81
C GLN A 106 1.61 -16.71 6.16
N LEU A 107 2.05 -15.44 6.16
CA LEU A 107 1.38 -14.37 5.41
C LEU A 107 1.36 -14.65 3.91
N GLN A 108 2.46 -15.13 3.34
CA GLN A 108 2.52 -15.52 1.92
C GLN A 108 1.66 -16.75 1.59
N ALA A 109 1.44 -17.64 2.54
CA ALA A 109 0.51 -18.78 2.35
C ALA A 109 -0.96 -18.35 2.43
N GLY A 110 -1.27 -17.23 3.10
CA GLY A 110 -2.60 -16.66 3.28
C GLY A 110 -2.98 -15.60 2.24
N GLN A 111 -2.54 -15.71 0.98
CA GLN A 111 -2.86 -14.71 -0.07
C GLN A 111 -4.36 -14.46 -0.23
N ASP A 112 -5.19 -15.50 -0.10
CA ASP A 112 -6.66 -15.36 -0.16
C ASP A 112 -7.21 -14.57 1.04
N GLU A 113 -6.60 -14.69 2.21
CA GLU A 113 -6.96 -13.93 3.42
C GLU A 113 -6.55 -12.46 3.28
N ILE A 114 -5.39 -12.18 2.68
CA ILE A 114 -4.94 -10.81 2.41
C ILE A 114 -5.85 -10.13 1.36
N LYS A 115 -6.27 -10.85 0.32
CA LYS A 115 -7.25 -10.33 -0.66
C LYS A 115 -8.59 -10.04 -0.02
N LEU A 116 -9.06 -10.92 0.86
CA LEU A 116 -10.30 -10.70 1.62
C LEU A 116 -10.16 -9.45 2.50
N MET A 117 -9.02 -9.31 3.18
CA MET A 117 -8.70 -8.15 4.01
C MET A 117 -8.66 -6.86 3.18
N LEU A 118 -8.10 -6.86 1.97
CA LEU A 118 -8.15 -5.72 1.05
C LEU A 118 -9.59 -5.31 0.71
N HIS A 119 -10.47 -6.27 0.46
CA HIS A 119 -11.89 -6.01 0.21
C HIS A 119 -12.63 -5.46 1.44
N GLN A 120 -12.22 -5.84 2.65
CA GLN A 120 -12.79 -5.31 3.89
C GLN A 120 -12.24 -3.94 4.24
N LEU A 121 -10.96 -3.69 3.94
CA LEU A 121 -10.25 -2.45 4.22
C LEU A 121 -10.69 -1.31 3.30
N LEU A 122 -10.87 -1.59 2.01
CA LEU A 122 -11.29 -0.61 1.01
C LEU A 122 -12.80 -0.64 0.83
N THR A 123 -13.44 0.50 1.09
CA THR A 123 -14.88 0.65 0.88
C THR A 123 -15.23 0.75 -0.60
N GLN A 124 -16.51 0.56 -0.94
CA GLN A 124 -17.00 0.80 -2.32
C GLN A 124 -16.63 2.21 -2.83
N GLN A 125 -16.69 3.22 -1.96
CA GLN A 125 -16.30 4.59 -2.30
C GLN A 125 -14.80 4.72 -2.61
N ASP A 126 -13.95 3.93 -1.94
CA ASP A 126 -12.52 3.92 -2.20
C ASP A 126 -12.22 3.28 -3.57
N TRP A 127 -12.92 2.20 -3.92
CA TRP A 127 -12.88 1.61 -5.26
C TRP A 127 -13.35 2.56 -6.36
N GLU A 128 -14.40 3.35 -6.11
CA GLU A 128 -14.85 4.39 -7.04
C GLU A 128 -13.79 5.47 -7.27
N LYS A 129 -13.07 5.90 -6.22
CA LYS A 129 -11.94 6.85 -6.35
C LYS A 129 -10.81 6.27 -7.19
N ILE A 130 -10.43 5.01 -6.93
CA ILE A 130 -9.38 4.30 -7.69
C ILE A 130 -9.77 4.22 -9.18
N ALA A 131 -11.01 3.82 -9.47
CA ALA A 131 -11.52 3.75 -10.83
C ALA A 131 -11.55 5.14 -11.50
N ALA A 132 -11.97 6.17 -10.78
CA ALA A 132 -11.99 7.54 -11.28
C ALA A 132 -10.57 8.06 -11.58
N ALA A 133 -9.58 7.71 -10.75
CA ALA A 133 -8.18 8.06 -10.98
C ALA A 133 -7.65 7.42 -12.27
N ALA A 134 -7.90 6.13 -12.48
CA ALA A 134 -7.55 5.42 -13.71
C ALA A 134 -8.21 6.06 -14.95
N ALA A 135 -9.52 6.28 -14.88
CA ALA A 135 -10.30 6.85 -15.99
C ALA A 135 -9.87 8.28 -16.33
N THR A 136 -9.54 9.09 -15.33
CA THR A 136 -9.06 10.47 -15.52
C THR A 136 -7.75 10.50 -16.30
N THR A 137 -6.81 9.59 -16.00
CA THR A 137 -5.55 9.48 -16.72
C THR A 137 -5.78 9.13 -18.19
N VAL A 138 -6.63 8.15 -18.48
CA VAL A 138 -7.00 7.79 -19.86
C VAL A 138 -7.62 8.99 -20.58
N ARG A 139 -8.56 9.68 -19.94
CA ARG A 139 -9.23 10.86 -20.51
C ARG A 139 -8.24 11.96 -20.85
N ASN A 140 -7.32 12.27 -19.93
CA ASN A 140 -6.34 13.33 -20.13
C ASN A 140 -5.40 12.99 -21.31
N GLN A 141 -4.94 11.73 -21.41
CA GLN A 141 -4.12 11.28 -22.54
C GLN A 141 -4.80 11.52 -23.90
N VAL A 142 -6.09 11.18 -24.00
CA VAL A 142 -6.88 11.40 -25.24
C VAL A 142 -7.03 12.89 -25.56
N LEU A 143 -7.24 13.73 -24.55
CA LEU A 143 -7.43 15.18 -24.74
C LEU A 143 -6.12 15.93 -25.03
N GLU A 144 -4.98 15.42 -24.57
CA GLU A 144 -3.66 16.01 -24.81
C GLU A 144 -3.07 15.61 -26.17
N TYR A 145 -3.46 14.44 -26.70
CA TYR A 145 -2.96 13.94 -27.98
C TYR A 145 -3.09 14.92 -29.15
N PRO A 146 -4.25 15.59 -29.39
CA PRO A 146 -4.38 16.60 -30.44
C PRO A 146 -3.47 17.82 -30.23
N ARG A 147 -3.23 18.22 -28.98
CA ARG A 147 -2.37 19.38 -28.65
C ARG A 147 -0.90 19.08 -28.91
N GLN A 148 -0.47 17.85 -28.68
CA GLN A 148 0.90 17.41 -28.95
C GLN A 148 1.18 17.38 -30.46
N MET A 149 0.20 16.98 -31.29
CA MET A 149 0.34 17.01 -32.75
C MET A 149 0.44 18.43 -33.32
N MET A 150 -0.28 19.40 -32.76
CA MET A 150 -0.25 20.80 -33.22
C MET A 150 1.04 21.55 -32.89
N ASN A 151 1.76 21.17 -31.83
CA ASN A 151 3.00 21.82 -31.41
C ASN A 151 4.26 21.19 -32.02
N ALA A 152 4.12 20.09 -32.75
CA ALA A 152 5.23 19.38 -33.41
C ALA A 152 5.35 19.67 -34.92
N SER A 153 4.54 20.59 -35.45
CA SER A 153 4.56 21.08 -36.85
C SER A 153 5.04 22.53 -36.89
#